data_AF-A0A3N0EFH6-F1
#
_entry.id   AF-A0A3N0EFH6-F1
#
_cell.length_a   1.000
_cell.length_b   1.000
_cell.length_c   1.000
_cell.angle_alpha   90.00
_cell.angle_beta   90.00
_cell.angle_gamma   90.00
#
_symmetry.space_group_name_H-M   'P 1'
#
loop_
_entity.id
_entity.type
_entity.pdbx_description
1 polymer ?
#
loop_
_entity_poly.entity_id
_entity_poly.type
_entity_poly.pdbx_seq_one_letter_code
_entity_poly.pdbx_strand_id
1 'polypeptide(L)'
;MANIFTNFLRIVPHPGQAIGPDEAGWIVERVLNDRGSYNVPVAAHRASDGGLLDIQAGSRKNPYFHDFCEEHPERYAFVGERFFDDGGTVDTMFGLGPGEEWSDFGPCWYGFDEVRVLGAAVHLPAVGTRSGWAPLGDGCWQASLVGRYQTGNDRADIAKAGPCSMKVEWNPPVADVQPGGLATPTTPAYWDVDIMGLQPAALEPLVVHGSLQADDRPQVERVELLWRGRVVHRTQMEYDDVLEEYVWEQRSADDWDNCLNPQYIASMDALRHEAG
;
A
#
# COMPACT_ATOMS: atom_id res chain seq x y z
N MET A 1 8.04 -15.85 17.87
CA MET A 1 6.84 -15.77 17.03
C MET A 1 7.24 -16.07 15.59
N ALA A 2 6.31 -16.52 14.74
CA ALA A 2 6.58 -16.68 13.31
C ALA A 2 6.28 -15.35 12.62
N ASN A 3 7.13 -14.93 11.68
CA ASN A 3 6.89 -13.74 10.88
C ASN A 3 5.53 -13.83 10.16
N ILE A 4 4.79 -12.73 10.17
CA ILE A 4 3.61 -12.54 9.31
C ILE A 4 4.13 -12.12 7.94
N PHE A 5 3.67 -12.79 6.89
CA PHE A 5 3.98 -12.38 5.53
C PHE A 5 2.71 -11.92 4.86
N THR A 6 2.81 -10.85 4.09
CA THR A 6 1.66 -10.17 3.53
C THR A 6 1.85 -10.02 2.04
N ASN A 7 0.85 -10.46 1.29
CA ASN A 7 0.92 -10.57 -0.15
C ASN A 7 -0.27 -9.80 -0.72
N PHE A 8 0.01 -9.01 -1.72
CA PHE A 8 -0.99 -8.32 -2.51
C PHE A 8 -0.74 -8.60 -3.97
N LEU A 9 -1.55 -9.48 -4.55
CA LEU A 9 -1.46 -9.95 -5.93
C LEU A 9 -2.32 -9.08 -6.83
N ARG A 10 -1.84 -8.83 -8.05
CA ARG A 10 -2.55 -8.19 -9.15
C ARG A 10 -2.51 -9.10 -10.37
N ILE A 11 -3.66 -9.35 -10.96
CA ILE A 11 -3.82 -10.20 -12.14
C ILE A 11 -4.57 -9.42 -13.22
N VAL A 12 -4.00 -9.37 -14.41
CA VAL A 12 -4.58 -8.73 -15.60
C VAL A 12 -4.77 -9.77 -16.69
N PRO A 13 -5.99 -9.99 -17.21
CA PRO A 13 -6.23 -10.94 -18.30
C PRO A 13 -5.62 -10.44 -19.62
N HIS A 14 -5.45 -11.36 -20.58
CA HIS A 14 -5.02 -11.01 -21.94
C HIS A 14 -5.98 -10.01 -22.61
N PRO A 15 -5.50 -9.17 -23.55
CA PRO A 15 -6.35 -8.27 -24.31
C PRO A 15 -7.58 -8.98 -24.90
N GLY A 16 -8.77 -8.40 -24.66
CA GLY A 16 -10.04 -8.97 -25.11
C GLY A 16 -10.61 -10.11 -24.24
N GLN A 17 -9.93 -10.50 -23.18
CA GLN A 17 -10.43 -11.43 -22.16
C GLN A 17 -10.88 -10.69 -20.90
N ALA A 18 -11.67 -11.35 -20.07
CA ALA A 18 -12.14 -10.82 -18.79
C ALA A 18 -12.18 -11.92 -17.76
N ILE A 19 -11.71 -11.62 -16.54
CA ILE A 19 -11.80 -12.54 -15.41
C ILE A 19 -13.25 -12.56 -14.93
N GLY A 20 -13.93 -13.70 -15.06
CA GLY A 20 -15.30 -13.89 -14.57
C GLY A 20 -15.37 -14.07 -13.05
N PRO A 21 -16.56 -13.97 -12.42
CA PRO A 21 -16.72 -14.25 -11.00
C PRO A 21 -16.27 -15.66 -10.59
N ASP A 22 -16.60 -16.67 -11.38
CA ASP A 22 -16.21 -18.07 -11.11
C ASP A 22 -14.69 -18.26 -11.20
N GLU A 23 -14.05 -17.62 -12.19
CA GLU A 23 -12.59 -17.64 -12.33
C GLU A 23 -11.92 -16.89 -11.19
N ALA A 24 -12.43 -15.72 -10.80
CA ALA A 24 -11.92 -14.98 -9.64
C ALA A 24 -12.03 -15.80 -8.36
N GLY A 25 -13.16 -16.48 -8.13
CA GLY A 25 -13.34 -17.40 -7.01
C GLY A 25 -12.32 -18.55 -7.03
N TRP A 26 -12.13 -19.18 -8.18
CA TRP A 26 -11.14 -20.24 -8.36
C TRP A 26 -9.70 -19.76 -8.10
N ILE A 27 -9.32 -18.57 -8.57
CA ILE A 27 -8.00 -17.98 -8.29
C ILE A 27 -7.82 -17.79 -6.78
N VAL A 28 -8.80 -17.19 -6.10
CA VAL A 28 -8.72 -16.96 -4.65
C VAL A 28 -8.62 -18.28 -3.90
N GLU A 29 -9.36 -19.32 -4.27
CA GLU A 29 -9.24 -20.66 -3.68
C GLU A 29 -7.85 -21.25 -3.87
N ARG A 30 -7.22 -21.06 -5.03
CA ARG A 30 -5.84 -21.52 -5.29
C ARG A 30 -4.83 -20.78 -4.44
N VAL A 31 -4.95 -19.46 -4.39
CA VAL A 31 -4.10 -18.59 -3.59
C VAL A 31 -4.23 -18.90 -2.10
N LEU A 32 -5.44 -19.16 -1.58
CA LEU A 32 -5.63 -19.48 -0.16
C LEU A 32 -5.34 -20.93 0.20
N ASN A 33 -5.49 -21.86 -0.74
CA ASN A 33 -5.43 -23.31 -0.57
C ASN A 33 -6.18 -23.84 0.67
N ASP A 34 -5.77 -24.98 1.21
CA ASP A 34 -6.36 -25.59 2.41
C ASP A 34 -5.88 -24.97 3.74
N ARG A 35 -4.95 -24.01 3.70
CA ARG A 35 -4.32 -23.38 4.87
C ARG A 35 -4.90 -22.01 5.20
N GLY A 36 -5.41 -21.31 4.20
CA GLY A 36 -5.94 -19.96 4.35
C GLY A 36 -4.88 -18.91 4.64
N SER A 37 -5.35 -17.73 5.03
CA SER A 37 -4.52 -16.57 5.32
C SER A 37 -4.08 -16.51 6.78
N TYR A 38 -2.80 -16.25 7.02
CA TYR A 38 -2.23 -16.12 8.37
C TYR A 38 -2.20 -14.67 8.83
N ASN A 39 -3.07 -14.32 9.80
CA ASN A 39 -3.15 -13.02 10.48
C ASN A 39 -3.42 -11.80 9.59
N VAL A 40 -3.64 -11.99 8.30
CA VAL A 40 -3.98 -10.95 7.34
C VAL A 40 -5.40 -11.22 6.83
N PRO A 41 -6.32 -10.24 6.81
CA PRO A 41 -7.64 -10.43 6.22
C PRO A 41 -7.54 -10.75 4.74
N VAL A 42 -8.39 -11.65 4.26
CA VAL A 42 -8.49 -11.92 2.82
C VAL A 42 -9.44 -10.91 2.21
N ALA A 43 -8.90 -10.07 1.33
CA ALA A 43 -9.67 -9.11 0.55
C ALA A 43 -9.43 -9.37 -0.94
N ALA A 44 -10.48 -9.30 -1.74
CA ALA A 44 -10.38 -9.41 -3.19
C ALA A 44 -11.20 -8.32 -3.87
N HIS A 45 -10.60 -7.63 -4.83
CA HIS A 45 -11.26 -6.61 -5.63
C HIS A 45 -11.21 -7.01 -7.10
N ARG A 46 -12.38 -7.12 -7.72
CA ARG A 46 -12.53 -7.43 -9.14
C ARG A 46 -13.15 -6.23 -9.84
N ALA A 47 -12.45 -5.69 -10.84
CA ALA A 47 -13.01 -4.63 -11.67
C ALA A 47 -14.34 -5.09 -12.30
N SER A 48 -15.29 -4.17 -12.47
CA SER A 48 -16.64 -4.51 -12.95
C SER A 48 -16.61 -5.15 -14.33
N ASP A 49 -15.74 -4.69 -15.21
CA ASP A 49 -15.47 -5.24 -16.54
C ASP A 49 -14.65 -6.53 -16.55
N GLY A 50 -14.08 -6.95 -15.41
CA GLY A 50 -13.22 -8.11 -15.28
C GLY A 50 -11.80 -7.90 -15.83
N GLY A 51 -11.40 -6.67 -16.15
CA GLY A 51 -10.06 -6.34 -16.66
C GLY A 51 -8.97 -6.39 -15.59
N LEU A 52 -9.32 -6.65 -14.33
CA LEU A 52 -8.39 -6.67 -13.21
C LEU A 52 -8.96 -7.50 -12.05
N LEU A 53 -8.09 -8.26 -11.39
CA LEU A 53 -8.34 -8.87 -10.09
C LEU A 53 -7.16 -8.59 -9.16
N ASP A 54 -7.42 -7.98 -8.01
CA ASP A 54 -6.46 -7.77 -6.94
C ASP A 54 -6.83 -8.64 -5.73
N ILE A 55 -5.86 -9.29 -5.08
CA ILE A 55 -6.06 -10.20 -3.95
C ILE A 55 -5.04 -9.92 -2.85
N GLN A 56 -5.50 -9.60 -1.65
CA GLN A 56 -4.69 -9.55 -0.44
C GLN A 56 -4.88 -10.82 0.37
N ALA A 57 -3.79 -11.44 0.81
CA ALA A 57 -3.80 -12.44 1.87
C ALA A 57 -2.42 -12.55 2.55
N GLY A 58 -2.38 -13.23 3.68
CA GLY A 58 -1.16 -13.46 4.47
C GLY A 58 -0.63 -14.85 4.22
N SER A 59 0.58 -14.95 3.66
CA SER A 59 1.10 -16.21 3.17
C SER A 59 1.77 -17.08 4.26
N ARG A 60 2.48 -16.52 5.25
CA ARG A 60 3.47 -17.33 5.99
C ARG A 60 4.38 -18.09 4.99
N LYS A 61 5.03 -19.17 5.41
CA LYS A 61 5.90 -20.01 4.56
C LYS A 61 5.15 -20.92 3.55
N ASN A 62 3.85 -20.76 3.28
CA ASN A 62 3.11 -21.62 2.31
C ASN A 62 1.64 -21.23 2.16
N PRO A 63 1.34 -20.31 1.26
CA PRO A 63 0.44 -20.57 0.16
C PRO A 63 1.10 -20.39 -1.21
N TYR A 64 0.42 -20.96 -2.20
CA TYR A 64 0.71 -20.97 -3.62
C TYR A 64 0.66 -19.57 -4.25
N PHE A 65 1.00 -18.45 -3.59
CA PHE A 65 1.12 -17.17 -4.32
C PHE A 65 2.20 -17.30 -5.40
N HIS A 66 3.39 -17.75 -4.99
CA HIS A 66 4.50 -18.05 -5.91
C HIS A 66 4.10 -19.16 -6.90
N ASP A 67 3.58 -20.28 -6.39
CA ASP A 67 3.23 -21.42 -7.22
C ASP A 67 2.07 -21.11 -8.20
N PHE A 68 1.08 -20.28 -7.84
CA PHE A 68 0.02 -19.85 -8.77
C PHE A 68 0.63 -19.08 -9.95
N CYS A 69 1.62 -18.23 -9.67
CA CYS A 69 2.32 -17.47 -10.69
C CYS A 69 3.18 -18.38 -11.58
N GLU A 70 3.87 -19.37 -11.00
CA GLU A 70 4.69 -20.34 -11.73
C GLU A 70 3.87 -21.39 -12.51
N GLU A 71 2.68 -21.77 -12.02
CA GLU A 71 1.83 -22.79 -12.64
C GLU A 71 0.95 -22.24 -13.77
N HIS A 72 0.73 -20.92 -13.81
CA HIS A 72 -0.17 -20.27 -14.79
C HIS A 72 0.45 -19.11 -15.58
N PRO A 73 1.73 -19.17 -16.00
CA PRO A 73 2.44 -18.01 -16.52
C PRO A 73 1.86 -17.46 -17.83
N GLU A 74 1.25 -18.33 -18.64
CA GLU A 74 0.69 -17.94 -19.94
C GLU A 74 -0.81 -17.59 -19.89
N ARG A 75 -1.47 -17.80 -18.75
CA ARG A 75 -2.93 -17.63 -18.64
C ARG A 75 -3.35 -16.17 -18.59
N TYR A 76 -2.48 -15.30 -18.08
CA TYR A 76 -2.75 -13.90 -17.86
C TYR A 76 -1.69 -13.06 -18.56
N ALA A 77 -2.06 -11.82 -18.91
CA ALA A 77 -1.12 -10.89 -19.52
C ALA A 77 -0.12 -10.35 -18.50
N PHE A 78 -0.54 -10.29 -17.23
CA PHE A 78 0.33 -9.92 -16.12
C PHE A 78 -0.14 -10.56 -14.83
N VAL A 79 0.83 -11.02 -14.06
CA VAL A 79 0.67 -11.37 -12.65
C VAL A 79 1.78 -10.68 -11.87
N GLY A 80 1.42 -9.87 -10.88
CA GLY A 80 2.37 -9.14 -10.05
C GLY A 80 2.05 -9.30 -8.58
N GLU A 81 3.07 -9.41 -7.76
CA GLU A 81 2.95 -9.55 -6.31
C GLU A 81 3.71 -8.41 -5.61
N ARG A 82 3.04 -7.76 -4.65
CA ARG A 82 3.70 -7.01 -3.58
C ARG A 82 3.77 -7.87 -2.33
N PHE A 83 4.97 -8.04 -1.82
CA PHE A 83 5.26 -8.88 -0.67
C PHE A 83 5.89 -8.06 0.45
N PHE A 84 5.40 -8.25 1.68
CA PHE A 84 6.00 -7.75 2.90
C PHE A 84 6.27 -8.86 3.91
N ASP A 85 7.42 -8.80 4.58
CA ASP A 85 7.81 -9.65 5.70
C ASP A 85 7.76 -8.81 6.99
N ASP A 86 7.04 -9.24 8.03
CA ASP A 86 6.92 -8.63 9.38
C ASP A 86 8.23 -8.63 10.21
N GLY A 87 9.37 -8.56 9.53
CA GLY A 87 10.68 -8.20 10.06
C GLY A 87 11.55 -7.46 9.02
N GLY A 88 11.01 -7.24 7.83
CA GLY A 88 11.54 -6.36 6.80
C GLY A 88 11.01 -4.94 6.98
N THR A 89 11.39 -4.07 6.05
CA THR A 89 11.13 -2.64 6.17
C THR A 89 10.51 -2.01 4.92
N VAL A 90 10.41 -2.76 3.83
CA VAL A 90 9.85 -2.30 2.56
C VAL A 90 9.07 -3.42 1.87
N ASP A 91 8.03 -3.07 1.14
CA ASP A 91 7.40 -4.01 0.20
C ASP A 91 8.39 -4.33 -0.93
N THR A 92 8.50 -5.61 -1.28
CA THR A 92 9.25 -6.09 -2.45
C THR A 92 8.27 -6.49 -3.54
N MET A 93 8.62 -6.21 -4.79
CA MET A 93 7.79 -6.50 -5.95
C MET A 93 8.33 -7.69 -6.72
N PHE A 94 7.45 -8.59 -7.10
CA PHE A 94 7.71 -9.66 -8.03
C PHE A 94 6.70 -9.61 -9.17
N GLY A 95 7.05 -10.16 -10.33
CA GLY A 95 6.10 -10.21 -11.42
C GLY A 95 6.48 -11.12 -12.56
N LEU A 96 5.47 -11.33 -13.39
CA LEU A 96 5.52 -12.08 -14.63
C LEU A 96 4.88 -11.25 -15.75
N GLY A 97 5.68 -10.83 -16.72
CA GLY A 97 5.21 -10.30 -17.99
C GLY A 97 4.97 -11.41 -19.05
N PRO A 98 4.34 -11.09 -20.18
CA PRO A 98 4.12 -12.06 -21.25
C PRO A 98 5.42 -12.68 -21.77
N GLY A 99 5.59 -13.99 -21.61
CA GLY A 99 6.77 -14.74 -22.07
C GLY A 99 8.03 -14.54 -21.22
N GLU A 100 7.89 -13.96 -20.03
CA GLU A 100 8.99 -13.77 -19.07
C GLU A 100 9.01 -14.89 -18.01
N GLU A 101 10.14 -15.02 -17.31
CA GLU A 101 10.23 -15.84 -16.09
C GLU A 101 9.82 -14.99 -14.88
N TRP A 102 9.33 -15.65 -13.81
CA TRP A 102 9.03 -14.97 -12.55
C TRP A 102 10.28 -14.26 -12.05
N SER A 103 10.18 -12.94 -11.85
CA SER A 103 11.35 -12.12 -11.57
C SER A 103 11.13 -11.14 -10.43
N ASP A 104 12.22 -10.89 -9.70
CA ASP A 104 12.29 -9.87 -8.66
C ASP A 104 12.44 -8.49 -9.31
N PHE A 105 11.40 -7.67 -9.16
CA PHE A 105 11.40 -6.28 -9.61
C PHE A 105 12.05 -5.35 -8.58
N GLY A 106 12.40 -5.86 -7.40
CA GLY A 106 13.04 -5.15 -6.30
C GLY A 106 12.04 -4.39 -5.42
N PRO A 107 12.55 -3.50 -4.55
CA PRO A 107 11.71 -2.74 -3.63
C PRO A 107 10.66 -1.87 -4.35
N CYS A 108 9.47 -1.81 -3.77
CA CYS A 108 8.43 -0.90 -4.21
C CYS A 108 8.75 0.54 -3.80
N TRP A 109 8.47 1.49 -4.71
CA TRP A 109 8.41 2.91 -4.39
C TRP A 109 6.97 3.37 -4.56
N TYR A 110 6.45 4.09 -3.58
CA TYR A 110 5.11 4.65 -3.58
C TYR A 110 5.14 6.12 -3.96
N GLY A 111 4.32 6.51 -4.92
CA GLY A 111 4.20 7.88 -5.40
C GLY A 111 3.23 8.71 -4.58
N PHE A 112 3.51 10.01 -4.51
CA PHE A 112 2.59 11.05 -4.07
C PHE A 112 2.78 12.29 -4.96
N ASP A 113 1.72 13.10 -5.12
CA ASP A 113 1.71 14.33 -5.90
C ASP A 113 1.27 15.58 -5.10
N GLU A 114 0.81 15.38 -3.88
CA GLU A 114 0.43 16.43 -2.94
C GLU A 114 0.84 16.05 -1.51
N VAL A 115 1.21 17.06 -0.72
CA VAL A 115 1.42 16.96 0.72
C VAL A 115 0.41 17.86 1.42
N ARG A 116 -0.24 17.34 2.45
CA ARG A 116 -1.18 18.09 3.29
C ARG A 116 -0.75 18.03 4.74
N VAL A 117 -0.92 19.11 5.46
CA VAL A 117 -0.60 19.19 6.88
C VAL A 117 -1.72 19.84 7.69
N LEU A 118 -1.80 19.49 8.96
CA LEU A 118 -2.59 20.19 9.95
C LEU A 118 -1.65 20.96 10.89
N GLY A 119 -1.77 22.29 10.95
CA GLY A 119 -0.92 23.12 11.79
C GLY A 119 -1.16 24.61 11.64
N ALA A 120 -0.53 25.39 12.51
CA ALA A 120 -0.63 26.85 12.48
C ALA A 120 0.21 27.43 11.33
N ALA A 121 -0.34 28.41 10.61
CA ALA A 121 0.30 29.06 9.45
C ALA A 121 1.74 29.54 9.72
N VAL A 122 1.98 30.04 10.93
CA VAL A 122 3.26 30.63 11.37
C VAL A 122 4.36 29.59 11.61
N HIS A 123 3.99 28.32 11.70
CA HIS A 123 4.89 27.21 11.98
C HIS A 123 5.09 26.30 10.76
N LEU A 124 4.51 26.60 9.59
CA LEU A 124 4.60 25.70 8.45
C LEU A 124 6.05 25.57 7.94
N PRO A 125 6.59 24.33 7.87
CA PRO A 125 7.93 24.11 7.35
C PRO A 125 8.00 24.37 5.85
N ALA A 126 9.20 24.55 5.31
CA ALA A 126 9.38 24.58 3.87
C ALA A 126 9.11 23.20 3.24
N VAL A 127 8.46 23.18 2.08
CA VAL A 127 8.19 21.95 1.31
C VAL A 127 9.10 21.96 0.08
N GLY A 128 10.23 21.26 0.18
CA GLY A 128 11.27 21.31 -0.85
C GLY A 128 11.91 22.70 -0.96
N THR A 129 12.02 23.24 -2.18
CA THR A 129 12.72 24.52 -2.46
C THR A 129 11.80 25.74 -2.53
N ARG A 130 10.49 25.60 -2.28
CA ARG A 130 9.52 26.72 -2.34
C ARG A 130 8.61 26.73 -1.11
N SER A 131 8.28 27.92 -0.62
CA SER A 131 7.18 28.13 0.33
C SER A 131 5.85 28.06 -0.44
N GLY A 132 5.30 26.85 -0.61
CA GLY A 132 4.20 26.57 -1.54
C GLY A 132 2.87 26.19 -0.89
N TRP A 133 2.67 26.49 0.39
CA TRP A 133 1.44 26.13 1.09
C TRP A 133 0.25 26.98 0.66
N ALA A 134 -0.84 26.31 0.30
CA ALA A 134 -2.15 26.89 0.08
C ALA A 134 -3.10 26.48 1.24
N PRO A 135 -3.90 27.40 1.79
CA PRO A 135 -4.85 27.06 2.84
C PRO A 135 -6.02 26.25 2.28
N LEU A 136 -6.45 25.23 3.03
CA LEU A 136 -7.69 24.48 2.80
C LEU A 136 -8.83 24.85 3.76
N GLY A 137 -8.50 25.49 4.88
CA GLY A 137 -9.43 25.81 5.97
C GLY A 137 -9.08 25.04 7.25
N ASP A 138 -9.58 25.50 8.41
CA ASP A 138 -9.46 24.82 9.71
C ASP A 138 -8.02 24.40 10.10
N GLY A 139 -7.04 25.24 9.79
CA GLY A 139 -5.62 24.94 10.07
C GLY A 139 -5.01 23.88 9.15
N CYS A 140 -5.71 23.50 8.08
CA CYS A 140 -5.22 22.58 7.07
C CYS A 140 -4.57 23.34 5.90
N TRP A 141 -3.43 22.84 5.45
CA TRP A 141 -2.61 23.42 4.39
C TRP A 141 -2.19 22.33 3.41
N GLN A 142 -2.10 22.67 2.14
CA GLN A 142 -1.68 21.76 1.08
C GLN A 142 -0.55 22.36 0.25
N ALA A 143 0.33 21.51 -0.27
CA ALA A 143 1.36 21.89 -1.22
C ALA A 143 1.45 20.83 -2.32
N SER A 144 1.44 21.27 -3.58
CA SER A 144 1.68 20.38 -4.72
C SER A 144 3.17 20.03 -4.78
N LEU A 145 3.49 18.77 -4.54
CA LEU A 145 4.85 18.26 -4.57
C LEU A 145 4.82 16.80 -5.01
N VAL A 146 5.51 16.52 -6.11
CA VAL A 146 5.72 15.15 -6.56
C VAL A 146 6.90 14.55 -5.81
N GLY A 147 6.69 13.37 -5.28
CA GLY A 147 7.74 12.61 -4.62
C GLY A 147 7.42 11.13 -4.57
N ARG A 148 8.27 10.41 -3.85
CA ARG A 148 8.10 8.97 -3.64
C ARG A 148 8.71 8.51 -2.33
N TYR A 149 8.20 7.44 -1.77
CA TYR A 149 8.72 6.82 -0.55
C TYR A 149 8.77 5.30 -0.62
N GLN A 150 9.52 4.70 0.29
CA GLN A 150 9.52 3.27 0.53
C GLN A 150 9.08 3.04 1.96
N THR A 151 8.13 2.14 2.13
CA THR A 151 7.68 1.65 3.42
C THR A 151 7.18 0.22 3.21
N GLY A 152 7.11 -0.53 4.28
CA GLY A 152 6.42 -1.81 4.27
C GLY A 152 4.95 -1.63 4.60
N ASN A 153 4.14 -2.60 4.18
CA ASN A 153 2.73 -2.59 4.46
C ASN A 153 2.33 -4.00 4.90
N ASP A 154 2.35 -4.20 6.22
CA ASP A 154 2.11 -5.47 6.89
C ASP A 154 0.65 -5.95 6.76
N ARG A 155 -0.30 -5.06 6.45
CA ARG A 155 -1.75 -5.32 6.23
C ARG A 155 -2.36 -6.31 7.22
N ALA A 156 -1.74 -6.48 8.39
CA ALA A 156 -2.07 -7.50 9.35
C ALA A 156 -3.29 -7.04 10.15
N ASP A 157 -4.14 -7.98 10.53
CA ASP A 157 -5.21 -7.72 11.50
C ASP A 157 -5.50 -9.04 12.19
N ILE A 158 -4.74 -9.28 13.25
CA ILE A 158 -4.80 -10.51 14.04
C ILE A 158 -6.20 -10.68 14.64
N ALA A 159 -6.87 -9.58 15.00
CA ALA A 159 -8.20 -9.59 15.59
C ALA A 159 -9.29 -9.97 14.57
N LYS A 160 -9.17 -9.52 13.31
CA LYS A 160 -10.13 -9.80 12.23
C LYS A 160 -9.90 -11.14 11.54
N ALA A 161 -8.64 -11.51 11.26
CA ALA A 161 -8.32 -12.67 10.42
C ALA A 161 -8.00 -13.94 11.21
N GLY A 162 -7.22 -13.83 12.29
CA GLY A 162 -6.63 -15.00 12.95
C GLY A 162 -5.71 -15.84 12.03
N PRO A 163 -5.28 -17.04 12.45
CA PRO A 163 -4.17 -17.75 11.81
C PRO A 163 -4.50 -18.53 10.51
N CYS A 164 -5.77 -18.68 10.14
CA CYS A 164 -6.19 -19.47 8.97
C CYS A 164 -7.47 -18.90 8.35
N SER A 165 -7.52 -17.59 8.08
CA SER A 165 -8.71 -16.97 7.54
C SER A 165 -8.98 -17.48 6.12
N MET A 166 -10.16 -18.10 5.94
CA MET A 166 -10.69 -18.51 4.63
C MET A 166 -11.77 -17.54 4.12
N LYS A 167 -12.19 -16.59 4.96
CA LYS A 167 -13.30 -15.71 4.65
C LYS A 167 -12.80 -14.58 3.75
N VAL A 168 -13.25 -14.61 2.50
CA VAL A 168 -12.96 -13.58 1.50
C VAL A 168 -13.95 -12.43 1.64
N GLU A 169 -13.44 -11.22 1.78
CA GLU A 169 -14.20 -9.99 1.64
C GLU A 169 -14.07 -9.47 0.21
N TRP A 170 -15.17 -9.49 -0.54
CA TRP A 170 -15.20 -9.06 -1.95
C TRP A 170 -15.56 -7.59 -2.07
N ASN A 171 -14.74 -6.84 -2.79
CA ASN A 171 -14.89 -5.40 -3.02
C ASN A 171 -15.18 -4.65 -1.70
N PRO A 172 -14.30 -4.79 -0.69
CA PRO A 172 -14.52 -4.17 0.62
C PRO A 172 -14.78 -2.67 0.46
N PRO A 173 -15.77 -2.11 1.16
CA PRO A 173 -16.03 -0.68 1.12
C PRO A 173 -14.83 0.07 1.72
N VAL A 174 -14.45 1.19 1.10
CA VAL A 174 -13.38 2.09 1.57
C VAL A 174 -13.77 2.84 2.86
N ALA A 175 -14.77 2.39 3.61
CA ALA A 175 -15.46 3.21 4.62
C ALA A 175 -15.23 2.80 6.09
N ASP A 176 -14.82 1.56 6.37
CA ASP A 176 -14.66 1.09 7.75
C ASP A 176 -13.24 1.38 8.26
N VAL A 177 -13.02 2.62 8.68
CA VAL A 177 -11.78 3.05 9.36
C VAL A 177 -12.01 3.22 10.86
N GLN A 178 -11.12 2.66 11.67
CA GLN A 178 -11.01 3.03 13.08
C GLN A 178 -10.71 4.54 13.21
N PRO A 179 -11.02 5.19 14.34
CA PRO A 179 -10.58 6.56 14.61
C PRO A 179 -9.07 6.70 14.35
N GLY A 180 -8.66 7.72 13.59
CA GLY A 180 -7.25 7.90 13.18
C GLY A 180 -6.81 7.06 11.97
N GLY A 181 -7.59 6.06 11.55
CA GLY A 181 -7.28 5.17 10.43
C GLY A 181 -7.34 5.83 9.05
N LEU A 182 -6.69 5.17 8.07
CA LEU A 182 -6.76 5.52 6.66
C LEU A 182 -7.70 4.59 5.91
N ALA A 183 -8.56 5.20 5.10
CA ALA A 183 -9.47 4.49 4.23
C ALA A 183 -8.65 3.87 3.10
N THR A 184 -8.41 2.56 3.20
CA THR A 184 -7.68 1.81 2.18
C THR A 184 -8.63 0.76 1.59
N PRO A 185 -8.50 0.39 0.30
CA PRO A 185 -9.22 -0.77 -0.25
C PRO A 185 -8.86 -2.09 0.46
N THR A 186 -7.85 -2.04 1.33
CA THR A 186 -7.19 -3.13 2.02
C THR A 186 -7.15 -2.90 3.53
N THR A 187 -6.55 -3.81 4.28
CA THR A 187 -6.36 -3.62 5.73
C THR A 187 -5.22 -2.61 5.95
N PRO A 188 -5.41 -1.57 6.79
CA PRO A 188 -4.34 -0.64 7.13
C PRO A 188 -3.19 -1.37 7.84
N ALA A 189 -1.98 -0.80 7.78
CA ALA A 189 -0.84 -1.37 8.48
C ALA A 189 -1.08 -1.41 10.01
N TYR A 190 -0.77 -2.55 10.65
CA TYR A 190 -1.01 -2.78 12.09
C TYR A 190 0.18 -2.34 12.94
N TRP A 191 1.39 -2.51 12.41
CA TRP A 191 2.63 -2.06 13.02
C TRP A 191 3.12 -0.75 12.39
N ASP A 192 3.81 0.06 13.19
CA ASP A 192 4.58 1.20 12.70
C ASP A 192 5.67 0.69 11.75
N VAL A 193 5.43 0.83 10.45
CA VAL A 193 6.48 0.58 9.45
C VAL A 193 7.06 1.91 9.01
N ASP A 194 8.29 2.13 9.45
CA ASP A 194 9.03 3.34 9.10
C ASP A 194 9.16 3.54 7.59
N ILE A 195 9.16 4.81 7.19
CA ILE A 195 9.63 5.19 5.87
C ILE A 195 11.15 4.97 5.78
N MET A 196 11.56 4.03 4.94
CA MET A 196 12.97 3.66 4.73
C MET A 196 13.69 4.52 3.70
N GLY A 197 12.92 5.20 2.85
CA GLY A 197 13.44 6.09 1.83
C GLY A 197 12.38 7.09 1.44
N LEU A 198 12.77 8.36 1.30
CA LEU A 198 11.87 9.44 0.89
C LEU A 198 12.56 10.36 -0.09
N GLN A 199 11.85 10.72 -1.15
CA GLN A 199 12.29 11.68 -2.15
C GLN A 199 11.21 12.73 -2.41
N PRO A 200 11.55 14.03 -2.37
CA PRO A 200 12.86 14.58 -2.00
C PRO A 200 13.18 14.39 -0.50
N ALA A 201 14.44 14.06 -0.18
CA ALA A 201 14.88 13.76 1.19
C ALA A 201 14.66 14.92 2.19
N ALA A 202 14.59 16.17 1.70
CA ALA A 202 14.30 17.34 2.53
C ALA A 202 12.91 17.28 3.20
N LEU A 203 12.00 16.41 2.75
CA LEU A 203 10.71 16.18 3.40
C LEU A 203 10.77 15.26 4.61
N GLU A 204 11.84 14.49 4.78
CA GLU A 204 11.90 13.44 5.80
C GLU A 204 11.63 13.97 7.20
N PRO A 205 12.16 15.14 7.61
CA PRO A 205 11.83 15.69 8.91
C PRO A 205 10.35 16.02 9.09
N LEU A 206 9.69 16.48 8.04
CA LEU A 206 8.26 16.76 8.06
C LEU A 206 7.47 15.46 8.14
N VAL A 207 7.74 14.50 7.27
CA VAL A 207 6.92 13.29 7.13
C VAL A 207 7.07 12.36 8.32
N VAL A 208 8.27 12.20 8.89
CA VAL A 208 8.49 11.24 9.98
C VAL A 208 8.03 11.77 11.34
N HIS A 209 8.11 13.07 11.58
CA HIS A 209 7.94 13.64 12.93
C HIS A 209 7.38 15.08 12.94
N GLY A 210 6.69 15.49 11.87
CA GLY A 210 6.02 16.79 11.79
C GLY A 210 6.94 18.00 11.74
N SER A 211 8.24 17.82 11.51
CA SER A 211 9.31 18.82 11.58
C SER A 211 9.40 19.51 12.95
N LEU A 212 10.57 19.50 13.59
CA LEU A 212 10.70 20.07 14.93
C LEU A 212 11.04 21.55 14.92
N GLN A 213 10.51 22.27 15.91
CA GLN A 213 10.93 23.61 16.28
C GLN A 213 12.24 23.54 17.10
N ALA A 214 12.84 24.69 17.41
CA ALA A 214 14.08 24.77 18.19
C ALA A 214 13.94 24.27 19.65
N ASP A 215 12.70 24.11 20.13
CA ASP A 215 12.36 23.57 21.45
C ASP A 215 11.83 22.14 21.39
N ASP A 216 12.14 21.41 20.31
CA ASP A 216 11.75 20.02 20.06
C ASP A 216 10.24 19.76 19.98
N ARG A 217 9.41 20.81 19.88
CA ARG A 217 7.98 20.65 19.60
C ARG A 217 7.73 20.50 18.10
N PRO A 218 6.81 19.63 17.66
CA PRO A 218 6.48 19.52 16.26
C PRO A 218 5.84 20.81 15.72
N GLN A 219 6.09 21.11 14.46
CA GLN A 219 5.55 22.26 13.74
C GLN A 219 4.14 22.00 13.23
N VAL A 220 3.83 20.74 12.93
CA VAL A 220 2.50 20.28 12.50
C VAL A 220 2.07 19.08 13.33
N GLU A 221 0.76 18.86 13.40
CA GLU A 221 0.16 17.77 14.20
C GLU A 221 -0.13 16.53 13.36
N ARG A 222 -0.22 16.71 12.03
CA ARG A 222 -0.50 15.66 11.06
C ARG A 222 0.12 16.02 9.71
N VAL A 223 0.63 14.99 9.04
CA VAL A 223 1.10 15.03 7.65
C VAL A 223 0.38 13.95 6.87
N GLU A 224 -0.11 14.29 5.67
CA GLU A 224 -0.72 13.37 4.73
C GLU A 224 0.00 13.48 3.39
N LEU A 225 0.40 12.34 2.83
CA LEU A 225 0.83 12.23 1.44
C LEU A 225 -0.36 11.78 0.62
N LEU A 226 -0.59 12.45 -0.51
CA LEU A 226 -1.72 12.18 -1.38
C LEU A 226 -1.26 11.77 -2.78
N TRP A 227 -2.01 10.86 -3.39
CA TRP A 227 -1.89 10.48 -4.80
C TRP A 227 -3.23 10.70 -5.48
N ARG A 228 -3.27 11.61 -6.46
CA ARG A 228 -4.50 11.90 -7.23
C ARG A 228 -5.70 12.25 -6.33
N GLY A 229 -5.43 12.95 -5.24
CA GLY A 229 -6.44 13.40 -4.26
C GLY A 229 -6.85 12.37 -3.20
N ARG A 230 -6.31 11.14 -3.23
CA ARG A 230 -6.49 10.12 -2.20
C ARG A 230 -5.30 10.12 -1.25
N VAL A 231 -5.55 10.04 0.06
CA VAL A 231 -4.45 9.88 1.04
C VAL A 231 -3.86 8.48 0.90
N VAL A 232 -2.55 8.41 0.69
CA VAL A 232 -1.77 7.16 0.54
C VAL A 232 -0.87 6.90 1.73
N HIS A 233 -0.53 7.94 2.49
CA HIS A 233 0.21 7.82 3.75
C HIS A 233 -0.20 8.94 4.70
N ARG A 234 -0.22 8.64 6.00
CA ARG A 234 -0.48 9.61 7.06
C ARG A 234 0.49 9.37 8.20
N THR A 235 1.08 10.45 8.67
CA THR A 235 1.82 10.50 9.92
C THR A 235 1.09 11.45 10.85
N GLN A 236 0.76 11.03 12.06
CA GLN A 236 0.12 11.90 13.04
C GLN A 236 0.48 11.53 14.46
N MET A 237 0.41 12.51 15.36
CA MET A 237 0.60 12.26 16.77
C MET A 237 -0.64 11.58 17.36
N GLU A 238 -0.46 10.36 17.89
CA GLU A 238 -1.50 9.63 18.62
C GLU A 238 -1.01 9.24 20.01
N TYR A 239 -1.94 8.94 20.91
CA TYR A 239 -1.62 8.46 22.25
C TYR A 239 -1.50 6.94 22.22
N ASP A 240 -0.33 6.41 22.56
CA ASP A 240 -0.10 4.99 22.73
C ASP A 240 -0.44 4.59 24.17
N ASP A 241 -1.51 3.81 24.35
CA ASP A 241 -1.98 3.34 25.67
C ASP A 241 -1.00 2.37 26.36
N VAL A 242 -0.11 1.70 25.61
CA VAL A 242 0.88 0.74 26.14
C VAL A 242 2.11 1.47 26.67
N LEU A 243 2.58 2.49 25.95
CA LEU A 243 3.71 3.34 26.34
C LEU A 243 3.29 4.50 27.25
N GLU A 244 1.98 4.76 27.36
CA GLU A 244 1.37 5.88 28.09
C GLU A 244 1.88 7.27 27.63
N GLU A 245 2.30 7.38 26.37
CA GLU A 245 2.87 8.60 25.79
C GLU A 245 2.31 8.93 24.40
N TYR A 246 2.55 10.14 23.92
CA TYR A 246 2.21 10.50 22.55
C TYR A 246 3.37 10.15 21.61
N VAL A 247 3.07 9.37 20.58
CA VAL A 247 4.02 8.93 19.56
C VAL A 247 3.55 9.35 18.17
N TRP A 248 4.49 9.44 17.24
CA TRP A 248 4.18 9.66 15.83
C TRP A 248 3.87 8.33 15.16
N GLU A 249 2.60 8.09 14.92
CA GLU A 249 2.11 6.91 14.22
C GLU A 249 2.21 7.10 12.71
N GLN A 250 2.63 6.04 12.01
CA GLN A 250 2.68 6.01 10.55
C GLN A 250 1.65 5.01 10.01
N ARG A 251 0.78 5.48 9.12
CA ARG A 251 -0.27 4.67 8.49
C ARG A 251 -0.11 4.73 6.97
N SER A 252 -0.08 3.57 6.32
CA SER A 252 -0.08 3.45 4.86
C SER A 252 -1.45 3.03 4.33
N ALA A 253 -1.80 3.58 3.16
CA ALA A 253 -2.93 3.22 2.32
C ALA A 253 -2.47 2.97 0.87
N ASP A 254 -1.26 2.42 0.73
CA ASP A 254 -0.60 2.21 -0.54
C ASP A 254 -1.24 1.11 -1.38
N ASP A 255 -1.56 1.45 -2.62
CA ASP A 255 -2.18 0.56 -3.59
C ASP A 255 -1.29 0.46 -4.85
N TRP A 256 -1.68 -0.36 -5.81
CA TRP A 256 -0.94 -0.57 -7.04
C TRP A 256 -1.00 0.63 -8.00
N ASP A 257 -1.96 1.55 -7.79
CA ASP A 257 -2.11 2.77 -8.57
C ASP A 257 -1.02 3.81 -8.28
N ASN A 258 -0.42 3.77 -7.08
CA ASN A 258 0.70 4.61 -6.68
C ASN A 258 2.03 3.84 -6.59
N CYS A 259 2.09 2.59 -7.06
CA CYS A 259 3.35 1.88 -7.25
C CYS A 259 4.15 2.48 -8.41
N LEU A 260 5.38 2.91 -8.14
CA LEU A 260 6.31 3.52 -9.08
C LEU A 260 7.49 2.62 -9.46
N ASN A 261 7.35 1.30 -9.28
CA ASN A 261 8.38 0.36 -9.72
C ASN A 261 8.51 0.40 -11.27
N PRO A 262 9.71 0.66 -11.83
CA PRO A 262 9.88 0.85 -13.27
C PRO A 262 9.49 -0.37 -14.12
N GLN A 263 9.83 -1.59 -13.67
CA GLN A 263 9.43 -2.80 -14.40
C GLN A 263 7.92 -2.96 -14.43
N TYR A 264 7.25 -2.80 -13.28
CA TYR A 264 5.78 -2.83 -13.22
C TYR A 264 5.12 -1.78 -14.13
N ILE A 265 5.62 -0.54 -14.12
CA ILE A 265 5.10 0.51 -15.00
C ILE A 265 5.26 0.09 -16.46
N ALA A 266 6.43 -0.41 -16.85
CA ALA A 266 6.70 -0.86 -18.21
C ALA A 266 5.76 -2.00 -18.62
N SER A 267 5.52 -2.99 -17.76
CA SER A 267 4.57 -4.07 -18.00
C SER A 267 3.14 -3.53 -18.19
N MET A 268 2.69 -2.62 -17.33
CA MET A 268 1.34 -2.04 -17.43
C MET A 268 1.17 -1.17 -18.68
N ASP A 269 2.20 -0.44 -19.10
CA ASP A 269 2.16 0.37 -20.31
C ASP A 269 2.16 -0.48 -21.57
N ALA A 270 2.92 -1.59 -21.60
CA ALA A 270 2.88 -2.56 -22.69
C ALA A 270 1.47 -3.13 -22.90
N LEU A 271 0.79 -3.54 -21.82
CA LEU A 271 -0.57 -4.06 -21.89
C LEU A 271 -1.59 -3.03 -22.41
N ARG A 272 -1.44 -1.76 -22.02
CA ARG A 272 -2.31 -0.68 -22.54
C ARG A 272 -2.12 -0.48 -24.04
N HIS A 273 -0.89 -0.62 -24.54
CA HIS A 273 -0.61 -0.51 -25.97
C HIS A 273 -1.17 -1.66 -26.80
N GLU A 274 -1.22 -2.88 -26.24
CA GLU A 274 -1.80 -4.04 -26.93
C GLU A 274 -3.33 -4.04 -26.96
N ALA A 275 -3.98 -3.33 -26.03
CA ALA A 275 -5.44 -3.27 -25.92
C ALA A 275 -6.10 -2.17 -26.80
N GLY A 276 -5.33 -1.24 -27.36
CA GLY A 276 -5.82 -0.09 -28.14
C GLY A 276 -5.63 -0.25 -29.65
#